data_AF-A0A1S8TRU5-F1
#
_entry.id   AF-A0A1S8TRU5-F1
#
_cell.length_a   1.000
_cell.length_b   1.000
_cell.length_c   1.000
_cell.angle_alpha   90.00
_cell.angle_beta   90.00
_cell.angle_gamma   90.00
#
_symmetry.space_group_name_H-M   'P 1'
#
loop_
_entity.id
_entity.type
_entity.pdbx_description
1 polymer ?
#
loop_
_entity_poly.entity_id
_entity_poly.type
_entity_poly.pdbx_seq_one_letter_code
_entity_poly.pdbx_strand_id
1 'polypeptide(L)'
;MIDIDTHRVIDMIFSREINDVTKWLKTYPNMQIVSRDGSITYNNAISLAHPKAIQISDRFHLLKNLTTYCKDYLTKFFKPQIVIDKNVDTSNKPQFCVNENKNISQHERALKALTMINSGHTKTEVCKTLNMDIRTLNKILKLNGNDINYYCKNKLTLIQEERLKIKQELINKVRKMKNNYCSVSEIAKNLNLDRRTVTKYLNPHTTGISGNSGMKRKSILDTYISYIDGMIDLGATSTQILEKIRKQGYIGSSSTIRNYMSQRKNLLTYNHKNNSYNKTDHMLIERKSLIKLLFNPIDKIKGLTPMILNKVYEKFPVYKEIIDIVSDFRTLLKNKISEKLDNWLNRASNLNIGEINSFINGIKRDINAVKNAIIYDYNNGLAEGSVNKLKVIKRIMYGRCSFALLRSKILNLEYLKFN
;
A
#
# COMPACT_ATOMS: atom_id res chain seq x y z
N MET A 1 26.04 15.56 17.14
CA MET A 1 26.11 15.10 18.53
C MET A 1 24.98 15.74 19.29
N ILE A 2 24.30 14.94 20.09
CA ILE A 2 23.16 15.36 20.92
C ILE A 2 23.48 14.89 22.32
N ASP A 3 23.23 15.76 23.27
CA ASP A 3 23.37 15.48 24.67
C ASP A 3 22.24 14.55 25.13
N ILE A 4 22.60 13.46 25.79
CA ILE A 4 21.65 12.41 26.18
C ILE A 4 20.76 12.88 27.35
N ASP A 5 21.25 13.74 28.22
CA ASP A 5 20.53 14.14 29.45
C ASP A 5 19.65 15.36 29.19
N THR A 6 20.17 16.34 28.47
CA THR A 6 19.45 17.58 28.16
C THR A 6 18.62 17.48 26.87
N HIS A 7 18.80 16.41 26.09
CA HIS A 7 18.19 16.21 24.76
C HIS A 7 18.54 17.32 23.74
N ARG A 8 19.58 18.12 23.99
CA ARG A 8 19.96 19.26 23.13
C ARG A 8 20.92 18.85 22.04
N VAL A 9 20.77 19.45 20.85
CA VAL A 9 21.78 19.33 19.80
C VAL A 9 23.01 20.14 20.25
N ILE A 10 24.11 19.45 20.54
CA ILE A 10 25.38 20.09 20.91
C ILE A 10 26.03 20.68 19.66
N ASP A 11 26.20 19.83 18.65
CA ASP A 11 26.93 20.23 17.44
C ASP A 11 26.70 19.27 16.26
N MET A 12 27.10 19.68 15.06
CA MET A 12 27.08 18.89 13.82
C MET A 12 28.39 19.06 13.06
N ILE A 13 28.81 18.00 12.36
CA ILE A 13 29.99 17.98 11.49
C ILE A 13 29.58 17.75 10.03
N PHE A 14 30.28 18.38 9.08
CA PHE A 14 30.10 18.19 7.64
C PHE A 14 31.05 17.14 7.07
N SER A 15 31.21 16.01 7.75
CA SER A 15 31.99 14.89 7.24
C SER A 15 31.50 13.59 7.84
N ARG A 16 31.71 12.50 7.11
CA ARG A 16 31.55 11.13 7.60
C ARG A 16 32.87 10.37 7.58
N GLU A 17 33.96 11.03 7.23
CA GLU A 17 35.28 10.40 7.16
C GLU A 17 35.83 10.18 8.56
N ILE A 18 36.46 9.02 8.77
CA ILE A 18 36.95 8.60 10.10
C ILE A 18 37.87 9.67 10.70
N ASN A 19 38.80 10.21 9.91
CA ASN A 19 39.78 11.18 10.38
C ASN A 19 39.15 12.50 10.84
N ASP A 20 38.17 13.01 10.09
CA ASP A 20 37.50 14.28 10.41
C ASP A 20 36.63 14.12 11.65
N VAL A 21 35.86 13.02 11.71
CA VAL A 21 35.01 12.73 12.87
C VAL A 21 35.85 12.51 14.12
N THR A 22 37.00 11.83 14.02
CA THR A 22 37.91 11.63 15.15
C THR A 22 38.46 12.96 15.67
N LYS A 23 38.95 13.84 14.78
CA LYS A 23 39.45 15.17 15.16
C LYS A 23 38.37 16.00 15.85
N TRP A 24 37.14 15.96 15.34
CA TRP A 24 36.02 16.66 15.93
C TRP A 24 35.58 16.06 17.28
N LEU A 25 35.53 14.73 17.42
CA LEU A 25 35.20 14.11 18.71
C LEU A 25 36.23 14.44 19.80
N LYS A 26 37.51 14.59 19.45
CA LYS A 26 38.57 14.99 20.39
C LYS A 26 38.36 16.38 21.01
N THR A 27 37.54 17.25 20.41
CA THR A 27 37.21 18.55 21.02
C THR A 27 36.27 18.43 22.21
N TYR A 28 35.74 17.23 22.50
CA TYR A 28 34.81 16.95 23.59
C TYR A 28 35.42 15.94 24.58
N PRO A 29 36.36 16.35 25.47
CA PRO A 29 37.16 15.44 26.30
C PRO A 29 36.36 14.62 27.33
N ASN A 30 35.18 15.09 27.73
CA ASN A 30 34.38 14.51 28.81
C ASN A 30 33.39 13.43 28.34
N MET A 31 33.54 12.90 27.12
CA MET A 31 32.59 11.95 26.55
C MET A 31 32.78 10.54 27.13
N GLN A 32 31.81 10.09 27.95
CA GLN A 32 31.88 8.79 28.64
C GLN A 32 31.01 7.72 27.99
N ILE A 33 29.87 8.09 27.43
CA ILE A 33 28.88 7.17 26.86
C ILE A 33 28.47 7.67 25.48
N VAL A 34 28.45 6.78 24.50
CA VAL A 34 28.03 7.10 23.13
C VAL A 34 27.03 6.07 22.64
N SER A 35 25.78 6.48 22.47
CA SER A 35 24.82 5.71 21.67
C SER A 35 25.03 6.00 20.19
N ARG A 36 25.16 4.96 19.38
CA ARG A 36 25.37 5.08 17.93
C ARG A 36 24.62 4.01 17.14
N ASP A 37 24.53 4.25 15.84
CA ASP A 37 24.12 3.21 14.90
C ASP A 37 25.24 2.17 14.69
N GLY A 38 24.94 1.12 13.91
CA GLY A 38 25.90 0.05 13.58
C GLY A 38 27.01 0.47 12.60
N SER A 39 27.31 1.76 12.46
CA SER A 39 28.33 2.26 11.55
C SER A 39 29.75 1.93 12.04
N ILE A 40 30.49 1.18 11.22
CA ILE A 40 31.90 0.84 11.47
C ILE A 40 32.76 2.11 11.53
N THR A 41 32.47 3.09 10.68
CA THR A 41 33.17 4.38 10.63
C THR A 41 33.05 5.12 11.98
N TYR A 42 31.84 5.22 12.54
CA TYR A 42 31.65 5.89 13.83
C TYR A 42 32.25 5.08 14.97
N ASN A 43 32.13 3.75 14.95
CA ASN A 43 32.79 2.89 15.92
C ASN A 43 34.31 3.20 16.00
N ASN A 44 34.98 3.17 14.86
CA ASN A 44 36.42 3.41 14.78
C ASN A 44 36.78 4.83 15.22
N ALA A 45 36.03 5.85 14.77
CA ALA A 45 36.30 7.24 15.14
C ALA A 45 36.12 7.49 16.64
N ILE A 46 35.09 6.91 17.26
CA ILE A 46 34.86 7.01 18.71
C ILE A 46 35.97 6.28 19.47
N SER A 47 36.32 5.06 19.07
CA SER A 47 37.41 4.29 19.70
C SER A 47 38.76 5.02 19.64
N LEU A 48 39.05 5.72 18.54
CA LEU A 48 40.28 6.50 18.37
C LEU A 48 40.27 7.83 19.15
N ALA A 49 39.12 8.48 19.28
CA ALA A 49 39.00 9.76 19.98
C ALA A 49 38.88 9.56 21.51
N HIS A 50 38.09 8.57 21.93
CA HIS A 50 37.73 8.29 23.32
C HIS A 50 37.75 6.78 23.59
N PRO A 51 38.93 6.17 23.79
CA PRO A 51 39.06 4.73 24.00
C PRO A 51 38.32 4.19 25.23
N LYS A 52 38.09 5.05 26.23
CA LYS A 52 37.39 4.71 27.48
C LYS A 52 35.87 4.89 27.38
N ALA A 53 35.36 5.46 26.28
CA ALA A 53 33.94 5.70 26.14
C ALA A 53 33.17 4.38 25.90
N ILE A 54 32.09 4.19 26.65
CA ILE A 54 31.18 3.07 26.50
C ILE A 54 30.33 3.31 25.25
N GLN A 55 30.54 2.49 24.23
CA GLN A 55 29.74 2.53 23.02
C GLN A 55 28.51 1.63 23.16
N ILE A 56 27.35 2.14 22.76
CA ILE A 56 26.05 1.47 22.88
C ILE A 56 25.41 1.43 21.50
N SER A 57 25.14 0.23 21.00
CA SER A 57 24.46 0.06 19.72
C SER A 57 22.97 0.38 19.81
N ASP A 58 22.42 0.99 18.78
CA ASP A 58 21.00 1.29 18.73
C ASP A 58 20.13 0.02 18.60
N ARG A 59 19.24 -0.18 19.58
CA ARG A 59 18.32 -1.33 19.67
C ARG A 59 17.38 -1.40 18.45
N PHE A 60 16.90 -0.25 17.96
CA PHE A 60 16.01 -0.22 16.81
C PHE A 60 16.72 -0.72 15.55
N HIS A 61 17.93 -0.23 15.28
CA HIS A 61 18.74 -0.73 14.17
C HIS A 61 19.03 -2.23 14.27
N LEU A 62 19.35 -2.76 15.45
CA LEU A 62 19.58 -4.20 15.64
C LEU A 62 18.34 -5.04 15.25
N LEU A 63 17.17 -4.69 15.78
CA LEU A 63 15.94 -5.41 15.49
C LEU A 63 15.49 -5.24 14.03
N LYS A 64 15.62 -4.03 13.48
CA LYS A 64 15.31 -3.73 12.08
C LYS A 64 16.19 -4.54 11.13
N ASN A 65 17.48 -4.66 11.44
CA ASN A 65 18.41 -5.45 10.64
C ASN A 65 18.02 -6.93 10.69
N LEU A 66 17.84 -7.52 11.88
CA LEU A 66 17.41 -8.93 12.02
C LEU A 66 16.15 -9.22 11.20
N THR A 67 15.11 -8.41 11.39
CA THR A 67 13.84 -8.58 10.68
C THR A 67 13.97 -8.38 9.16
N THR A 68 14.92 -7.57 8.70
CA THR A 68 15.22 -7.41 7.26
C THR A 68 15.87 -8.68 6.70
N TYR A 69 16.90 -9.22 7.36
CA TYR A 69 17.53 -10.48 6.95
C TYR A 69 16.53 -11.66 6.95
N CYS A 70 15.71 -11.79 7.99
CA CYS A 70 14.64 -12.80 8.03
C CYS A 70 13.63 -12.60 6.90
N LYS A 71 13.22 -11.35 6.62
CA LYS A 71 12.29 -11.04 5.53
C LYS A 71 12.87 -11.45 4.17
N ASP A 72 14.15 -11.19 3.92
CA ASP A 72 14.80 -11.51 2.65
C ASP A 72 14.84 -13.03 2.44
N TYR A 73 15.18 -13.80 3.47
CA TYR A 73 15.08 -15.26 3.45
C TYR A 73 13.64 -15.73 3.18
N LEU A 74 12.66 -15.25 3.96
CA LEU A 74 11.25 -15.67 3.82
C LEU A 74 10.64 -15.29 2.47
N THR A 75 11.12 -14.22 1.85
CA THR A 75 10.68 -13.80 0.52
C THR A 75 11.13 -14.80 -0.56
N LYS A 76 12.30 -15.44 -0.38
CA LYS A 76 12.80 -16.51 -1.26
C LYS A 76 12.16 -17.86 -0.91
N PHE A 77 12.00 -18.14 0.39
CA PHE A 77 11.47 -19.41 0.89
C PHE A 77 10.00 -19.63 0.50
N PHE A 78 9.15 -18.61 0.65
CA PHE A 78 7.73 -18.74 0.35
C PHE A 78 7.38 -18.31 -1.07
N LYS A 79 6.53 -19.11 -1.72
CA LYS A 79 5.76 -18.67 -2.90
C LYS A 79 4.83 -17.52 -2.52
N PRO A 80 4.37 -16.68 -3.48
CA PRO A 80 3.49 -15.54 -3.18
C PRO A 80 2.22 -15.90 -2.40
N GLN A 81 1.70 -17.11 -2.65
CA GLN A 81 0.59 -17.71 -1.92
C GLN A 81 0.96 -19.13 -1.51
N ILE A 82 0.54 -19.52 -0.31
CA ILE A 82 0.80 -20.82 0.28
C ILE A 82 -0.55 -21.50 0.51
N VAL A 83 -0.60 -22.79 0.20
CA VAL A 83 -1.79 -23.63 0.33
C VAL A 83 -1.73 -24.38 1.66
N ILE A 84 -2.77 -24.30 2.49
CA ILE A 84 -2.88 -25.00 3.78
C ILE A 84 -4.23 -25.71 3.88
N ASP A 85 -4.23 -26.93 4.41
CA ASP A 85 -5.42 -27.77 4.47
C ASP A 85 -6.40 -27.31 5.56
N LYS A 86 -7.66 -27.11 5.18
CA LYS A 86 -8.76 -26.82 6.08
C LYS A 86 -9.32 -28.12 6.66
N ASN A 87 -8.65 -28.69 7.65
CA ASN A 87 -9.39 -29.44 8.67
C ASN A 87 -10.10 -28.41 9.55
N VAL A 88 -11.33 -28.07 9.19
CA VAL A 88 -12.30 -27.39 10.06
C VAL A 88 -13.47 -28.37 10.15
N ASP A 89 -13.77 -28.81 11.37
CA ASP A 89 -14.88 -29.73 11.66
C ASP A 89 -16.15 -29.35 10.90
N THR A 90 -16.66 -30.33 10.16
CA THR A 90 -17.87 -30.24 9.35
C THR A 90 -19.13 -30.34 10.21
N SER A 91 -19.29 -29.49 11.23
CA SER A 91 -20.48 -29.51 12.09
C SER A 91 -21.36 -28.26 12.00
N ASN A 92 -21.03 -27.27 11.16
CA ASN A 92 -21.96 -26.17 10.85
C ASN A 92 -21.80 -25.70 9.40
N LYS A 93 -22.54 -26.32 8.47
CA LYS A 93 -22.78 -25.78 7.13
C LYS A 93 -23.99 -24.83 7.18
N PRO A 94 -23.87 -23.53 6.86
CA PRO A 94 -25.01 -22.79 6.36
C PRO A 94 -25.30 -23.27 4.93
N GLN A 95 -26.58 -23.50 4.66
CA GLN A 95 -27.14 -23.96 3.40
C GLN A 95 -26.65 -23.13 2.20
N PHE A 96 -26.42 -23.81 1.08
CA PHE A 96 -26.16 -23.22 -0.23
C PHE A 96 -27.27 -22.22 -0.59
N CYS A 97 -26.89 -20.99 -0.97
CA CYS A 97 -27.76 -20.07 -1.71
C CYS A 97 -27.07 -19.75 -3.04
N VAL A 98 -27.68 -20.15 -4.14
CA VAL A 98 -27.30 -19.65 -5.47
C VAL A 98 -27.51 -18.14 -5.43
N ASN A 99 -26.43 -17.37 -5.55
CA ASN A 99 -26.47 -15.92 -5.43
C ASN A 99 -26.99 -15.32 -6.75
N GLU A 100 -28.30 -15.36 -6.96
CA GLU A 100 -29.01 -14.77 -8.12
C GLU A 100 -28.71 -13.27 -8.28
N ASN A 101 -28.19 -12.62 -7.23
CA ASN A 101 -27.87 -11.20 -7.19
C ASN A 101 -26.55 -10.79 -7.88
N LYS A 102 -25.82 -11.73 -8.53
CA LYS A 102 -24.50 -11.49 -9.16
C LYS A 102 -24.50 -10.48 -10.30
N ASN A 103 -25.63 -10.30 -11.00
CA ASN A 103 -25.75 -9.41 -12.18
C ASN A 103 -26.60 -8.15 -11.95
N ILE A 104 -27.00 -7.89 -10.70
CA ILE A 104 -27.89 -6.78 -10.37
C ILE A 104 -27.12 -5.46 -10.36
N SER A 105 -27.63 -4.47 -11.09
CA SER A 105 -27.08 -3.10 -11.13
C SER A 105 -27.09 -2.46 -9.73
N GLN A 106 -26.19 -1.51 -9.45
CA GLN A 106 -26.17 -0.77 -8.18
C GLN A 106 -27.53 -0.10 -7.88
N HIS A 107 -28.24 0.31 -8.92
CA HIS A 107 -29.58 0.89 -8.82
C HIS A 107 -30.63 -0.17 -8.44
N GLU A 108 -30.66 -1.29 -9.16
CA GLU A 108 -31.58 -2.39 -8.90
C GLU A 108 -31.37 -3.00 -7.51
N ARG A 109 -30.12 -3.04 -7.04
CA ARG A 109 -29.77 -3.46 -5.68
C ARG A 109 -30.28 -2.48 -4.61
N ALA A 110 -30.25 -1.18 -4.89
CA ALA A 110 -30.78 -0.17 -3.97
C ALA A 110 -32.32 -0.23 -3.88
N LEU A 111 -33.00 -0.45 -5.01
CA LEU A 111 -34.45 -0.65 -5.03
C LEU A 111 -34.86 -1.92 -4.27
N LYS A 112 -34.17 -3.04 -4.52
CA LYS A 112 -34.39 -4.30 -3.79
C LYS A 112 -34.15 -4.15 -2.28
N ALA A 113 -33.14 -3.36 -1.89
CA ALA A 113 -32.89 -3.07 -0.48
C ALA A 113 -34.05 -2.32 0.18
N LEU A 114 -34.63 -1.34 -0.52
CA LEU A 114 -35.80 -0.61 -0.03
C LEU A 114 -37.04 -1.48 0.04
N THR A 115 -37.32 -2.29 -0.98
CA THR A 115 -38.48 -3.20 -0.97
C THR A 115 -38.38 -4.20 0.17
N MET A 116 -37.18 -4.74 0.45
CA MET A 116 -36.98 -5.69 1.55
C MET A 116 -37.13 -5.03 2.93
N ILE A 117 -36.68 -3.78 3.09
CA ILE A 117 -36.89 -3.05 4.35
C ILE A 117 -38.39 -2.76 4.55
N ASN A 118 -39.09 -2.36 3.49
CA ASN A 118 -40.53 -2.10 3.53
C ASN A 118 -41.34 -3.38 3.78
N SER A 119 -40.85 -4.55 3.36
CA SER A 119 -41.45 -5.84 3.69
C SER A 119 -41.05 -6.38 5.07
N GLY A 120 -40.40 -5.57 5.91
CA GLY A 120 -40.13 -5.89 7.32
C GLY A 120 -38.82 -6.63 7.61
N HIS A 121 -37.95 -6.85 6.61
CA HIS A 121 -36.67 -7.50 6.87
C HIS A 121 -35.74 -6.63 7.70
N THR A 122 -34.92 -7.27 8.54
CA THR A 122 -33.93 -6.54 9.34
C THR A 122 -32.81 -6.00 8.45
N LYS A 123 -32.23 -4.85 8.82
CA LYS A 123 -31.08 -4.27 8.08
C LYS A 123 -29.94 -5.26 7.88
N THR A 124 -29.68 -6.10 8.87
CA THR A 124 -28.67 -7.17 8.85
C THR A 124 -28.97 -8.25 7.82
N GLU A 125 -30.24 -8.61 7.66
CA GLU A 125 -30.69 -9.61 6.69
C GLU A 125 -30.59 -9.05 5.28
N VAL A 126 -31.06 -7.83 5.06
CA VAL A 126 -30.92 -7.11 3.77
C VAL A 126 -29.46 -7.00 3.34
N CYS A 127 -28.56 -6.65 4.27
CA CYS A 127 -27.13 -6.56 4.00
C CYS A 127 -26.52 -7.90 3.59
N LYS A 128 -26.91 -9.00 4.24
CA LYS A 128 -26.47 -10.36 3.93
C LYS A 128 -27.00 -10.83 2.57
N THR A 129 -28.29 -10.65 2.32
CA THR A 129 -28.97 -11.12 1.10
C THR A 129 -28.49 -10.36 -0.15
N LEU A 130 -28.27 -9.05 -0.04
CA LEU A 130 -27.85 -8.21 -1.17
C LEU A 130 -26.34 -8.00 -1.25
N ASN A 131 -25.57 -8.60 -0.33
CA ASN A 131 -24.12 -8.43 -0.19
C ASN A 131 -23.71 -6.94 -0.21
N MET A 132 -24.35 -6.14 0.65
CA MET A 132 -24.14 -4.70 0.74
C MET A 132 -23.67 -4.31 2.14
N ASP A 133 -22.80 -3.30 2.21
CA ASP A 133 -22.32 -2.77 3.49
C ASP A 133 -23.45 -1.99 4.20
N ILE A 134 -23.54 -2.15 5.52
CA ILE A 134 -24.60 -1.54 6.34
C ILE A 134 -24.59 -0.01 6.29
N ARG A 135 -23.42 0.62 6.08
CA ARG A 135 -23.32 2.08 5.88
C ARG A 135 -23.92 2.50 4.55
N THR A 136 -23.79 1.65 3.53
CA THR A 136 -24.38 1.87 2.21
C THR A 136 -25.91 1.78 2.30
N LEU A 137 -26.43 0.77 3.01
CA LEU A 137 -27.87 0.62 3.26
C LEU A 137 -28.42 1.82 4.05
N ASN A 138 -27.75 2.22 5.13
CA ASN A 138 -28.18 3.39 5.92
C ASN A 138 -28.11 4.70 5.12
N LYS A 139 -27.21 4.82 4.15
CA LYS A 139 -27.15 5.98 3.26
C LYS A 139 -28.32 5.97 2.28
N ILE A 140 -28.64 4.81 1.69
CA ILE A 140 -29.78 4.65 0.77
C ILE A 140 -31.10 4.98 1.48
N LEU A 141 -31.29 4.52 2.72
CA LEU A 141 -32.50 4.80 3.52
C LEU A 141 -32.69 6.28 3.87
N LYS A 142 -31.65 7.11 3.77
CA LYS A 142 -31.71 8.56 4.03
C LYS A 142 -31.99 9.38 2.77
N LEU A 143 -32.01 8.76 1.59
CA LEU A 143 -32.17 9.44 0.31
C LEU A 143 -33.62 9.38 -0.16
N ASN A 144 -34.12 10.46 -0.78
CA ASN A 144 -35.42 10.46 -1.44
C ASN A 144 -35.36 9.66 -2.76
N GLY A 145 -36.50 9.26 -3.32
CA GLY A 145 -36.55 8.42 -4.54
C GLY A 145 -35.75 8.95 -5.74
N ASN A 146 -35.72 10.27 -5.96
CA ASN A 146 -34.92 10.90 -7.02
C ASN A 146 -33.42 10.92 -6.70
N ASP A 147 -33.05 11.03 -5.42
CA ASP A 147 -31.65 11.06 -4.98
C ASP A 147 -30.99 9.69 -5.06
N ILE A 148 -31.78 8.61 -4.98
CA ILE A 148 -31.31 7.23 -5.19
C ILE A 148 -30.89 7.03 -6.64
N ASN A 149 -31.68 7.53 -7.60
CA ASN A 149 -31.34 7.48 -9.02
C ASN A 149 -30.01 8.21 -9.31
N TYR A 150 -29.76 9.34 -8.64
CA TYR A 150 -28.51 10.08 -8.75
C TYR A 150 -27.34 9.37 -8.07
N TYR A 151 -27.54 8.87 -6.85
CA TYR A 151 -26.53 8.18 -6.05
C TYR A 151 -26.01 6.89 -6.72
N CYS A 152 -26.87 6.19 -7.45
CA CYS A 152 -26.52 4.95 -8.16
C CYS A 152 -25.85 5.17 -9.52
N LYS A 153 -25.78 6.41 -10.04
CA LYS A 153 -25.11 6.74 -11.31
C LYS A 153 -23.62 7.01 -11.12
N ASN A 154 -22.81 6.66 -12.12
CA ASN A 154 -21.38 6.97 -12.14
C ASN A 154 -21.17 8.47 -12.42
N LYS A 155 -20.09 9.07 -11.91
CA LYS A 155 -19.73 10.48 -12.15
C LYS A 155 -19.69 10.82 -13.65
N LEU A 156 -19.19 9.92 -14.48
CA LEU A 156 -19.14 10.09 -15.94
C LEU A 156 -20.54 10.11 -16.59
N THR A 157 -21.47 9.29 -16.11
CA THR A 157 -22.84 9.25 -16.63
C THR A 157 -23.61 10.51 -16.23
N LEU A 158 -23.36 11.04 -15.03
CA LEU A 158 -23.95 12.31 -14.57
C LEU A 158 -23.48 13.50 -15.43
N ILE A 159 -22.17 13.62 -15.65
CA ILE A 159 -21.59 14.67 -16.52
C ILE A 159 -22.15 14.56 -17.95
N GLN A 160 -22.39 13.34 -18.43
CA GLN A 160 -22.96 13.12 -19.76
C GLN A 160 -24.41 13.60 -19.83
N GLU A 161 -25.24 13.27 -18.84
CA GLU A 161 -26.64 13.72 -18.77
C GLU A 161 -26.76 15.24 -18.67
N GLU A 162 -25.90 15.89 -17.88
CA GLU A 162 -25.83 17.35 -17.80
C GLU A 162 -25.49 17.98 -19.16
N ARG A 163 -24.49 17.43 -19.86
CA ARG A 163 -24.13 17.92 -21.21
C ARG A 163 -25.26 17.76 -22.22
N LEU A 164 -26.00 16.65 -22.15
CA LEU A 164 -27.17 16.42 -23.00
C LEU A 164 -28.27 17.43 -22.70
N LYS A 165 -28.52 17.72 -21.42
CA LYS A 165 -29.51 18.71 -20.97
C LYS A 165 -29.15 20.11 -21.46
N ILE A 166 -27.91 20.56 -21.23
CA ILE A 166 -27.41 21.87 -21.70
C ILE A 166 -27.55 22.00 -23.22
N LYS A 167 -27.19 20.94 -23.96
CA LYS A 167 -27.31 20.93 -25.42
C LYS A 167 -28.76 20.97 -25.89
N GLN A 168 -29.67 20.26 -25.20
CA GLN A 168 -31.09 20.29 -25.51
C GLN A 168 -31.70 21.67 -25.20
N GLU A 169 -31.31 22.32 -24.11
CA GLU A 169 -31.71 23.69 -23.78
C GLU A 169 -31.23 24.68 -24.83
N LEU A 170 -30.00 24.53 -25.34
CA LEU A 170 -29.48 25.35 -26.43
C LEU A 170 -30.27 25.17 -27.73
N ILE A 171 -30.62 23.92 -28.09
CA ILE A 171 -31.47 23.62 -29.26
C ILE A 171 -32.85 24.26 -29.09
N ASN A 172 -33.46 24.13 -27.91
CA ASN A 172 -34.76 24.73 -27.61
C ASN A 172 -34.71 26.26 -27.68
N LYS A 173 -33.62 26.88 -27.20
CA LYS A 173 -33.42 28.34 -27.28
C LYS A 173 -33.30 28.83 -28.73
N VAL A 174 -32.55 28.11 -29.58
CA VAL A 174 -32.47 28.40 -31.02
C VAL A 174 -33.86 28.34 -31.67
N ARG A 175 -34.65 27.29 -31.38
CA ARG A 175 -36.01 27.13 -31.93
C ARG A 175 -36.95 28.25 -31.44
N LYS A 176 -36.88 28.62 -30.16
CA LYS A 176 -37.68 29.72 -29.59
C LYS A 176 -37.36 31.07 -30.23
N MET A 177 -36.08 31.37 -30.45
CA MET A 177 -35.68 32.62 -31.13
C MET A 177 -36.13 32.65 -32.59
N LYS A 178 -36.17 31.51 -33.26
CA LYS A 178 -36.69 31.43 -34.63
C LYS A 178 -38.21 31.65 -34.71
N ASN A 179 -38.96 31.16 -33.72
CA ASN A 179 -40.40 31.40 -33.61
C ASN A 179 -40.72 32.89 -33.37
N ASN A 180 -39.79 33.64 -32.77
CA ASN A 180 -39.90 35.10 -32.59
C ASN A 180 -39.43 35.90 -33.84
N TYR A 181 -39.47 35.29 -35.04
CA TYR A 181 -39.12 35.89 -36.33
C TYR A 181 -37.66 36.36 -36.52
N CYS A 182 -36.71 35.99 -35.64
CA CYS A 182 -35.29 36.32 -35.85
C CYS A 182 -34.68 35.61 -37.08
N SER A 183 -33.76 36.28 -37.76
CA SER A 183 -33.03 35.69 -38.89
C SER A 183 -31.97 34.66 -38.40
N VAL A 184 -31.62 33.69 -39.24
CA VAL A 184 -30.58 32.68 -38.88
C VAL A 184 -29.24 33.35 -38.57
N SER A 185 -28.91 34.44 -39.25
CA SER A 185 -27.68 35.20 -38.99
C SER A 185 -27.69 35.92 -37.65
N GLU A 186 -28.85 36.37 -37.21
CA GLU A 186 -29.01 37.09 -35.94
C GLU A 186 -29.00 36.14 -34.75
N ILE A 187 -29.63 34.96 -34.90
CA ILE A 187 -29.54 33.87 -33.92
C ILE A 187 -28.09 33.40 -33.76
N ALA A 188 -27.37 33.24 -34.89
CA ALA A 188 -25.95 32.86 -34.89
C ALA A 188 -25.08 33.86 -34.11
N LYS A 189 -25.28 35.18 -34.33
CA LYS A 189 -24.57 36.23 -33.59
C LYS A 189 -24.94 36.26 -32.11
N ASN A 190 -26.23 36.21 -31.78
CA ASN A 190 -26.72 36.30 -30.40
C ASN A 190 -26.34 35.11 -29.52
N LEU A 191 -26.25 33.90 -30.10
CA LEU A 191 -25.88 32.69 -29.37
C LEU A 191 -24.41 32.30 -29.58
N ASN A 192 -23.65 33.09 -30.33
CA ASN A 192 -22.27 32.82 -30.71
C ASN A 192 -22.09 31.41 -31.32
N LEU A 193 -22.96 31.06 -32.27
CA LEU A 193 -23.00 29.78 -32.95
C LEU A 193 -22.70 29.94 -34.45
N ASP A 194 -22.05 28.94 -35.04
CA ASP A 194 -21.91 28.87 -36.49
C ASP A 194 -23.29 28.73 -37.18
N ARG A 195 -23.47 29.41 -38.32
CA ARG A 195 -24.75 29.40 -39.06
C ARG A 195 -25.21 27.99 -39.43
N ARG A 196 -24.29 27.08 -39.79
CA ARG A 196 -24.64 25.68 -40.11
C ARG A 196 -25.16 24.94 -38.87
N THR A 197 -24.65 25.27 -37.69
CA THR A 197 -25.12 24.72 -36.41
C THR A 197 -26.52 25.20 -36.08
N VAL A 198 -26.80 26.49 -36.32
CA VAL A 198 -28.16 27.05 -36.16
C VAL A 198 -29.15 26.34 -37.10
N THR A 199 -28.81 26.20 -38.39
CA THR A 199 -29.63 25.47 -39.36
C THR A 199 -29.86 24.02 -38.94
N LYS A 200 -28.83 23.35 -38.41
CA LYS A 200 -28.94 21.99 -37.86
C LYS A 200 -29.89 21.93 -36.67
N TYR A 201 -29.84 22.88 -35.74
CA TYR A 201 -30.67 22.89 -34.53
C TYR A 201 -32.14 23.25 -34.81
N LEU A 202 -32.41 23.97 -35.90
CA LEU A 202 -33.76 24.24 -36.39
C LEU A 202 -34.44 23.00 -37.01
N ASN A 203 -33.68 22.00 -37.45
CA ASN A 203 -34.26 20.75 -37.92
C ASN A 203 -35.03 20.05 -36.77
N PRO A 204 -36.33 19.72 -36.92
CA PRO A 204 -37.13 19.07 -35.89
C PRO A 204 -36.53 17.74 -35.37
N HIS A 205 -35.85 17.00 -36.24
CA HIS A 205 -35.24 15.71 -35.91
C HIS A 205 -33.92 15.81 -35.14
N THR A 206 -33.36 17.01 -34.99
CA THR A 206 -32.14 17.21 -34.21
C THR A 206 -32.46 17.14 -32.72
N THR A 207 -31.88 16.17 -32.03
CA THR A 207 -31.96 16.03 -30.57
C THR A 207 -30.60 16.28 -29.92
N GLY A 208 -30.59 16.55 -28.62
CA GLY A 208 -29.37 16.66 -27.82
C GLY A 208 -28.58 15.35 -27.74
N ILE A 209 -29.24 14.22 -28.02
CA ILE A 209 -28.69 12.86 -27.91
C ILE A 209 -27.62 12.64 -29.00
N SER A 210 -26.41 12.27 -28.58
CA SER A 210 -25.37 11.81 -29.48
C SER A 210 -25.57 10.31 -29.74
N GLY A 211 -25.86 9.93 -30.99
CA GLY A 211 -26.16 8.54 -31.38
C GLY A 211 -25.06 7.50 -31.12
N ASN A 212 -23.84 7.93 -30.76
CA ASN A 212 -22.71 7.03 -30.49
C ASN A 212 -22.46 6.80 -28.98
N SER A 213 -23.44 7.08 -28.12
CA SER A 213 -23.28 6.94 -26.67
C SER A 213 -23.27 5.46 -26.26
N GLY A 214 -22.15 4.98 -25.72
CA GLY A 214 -22.04 3.64 -25.12
C GLY A 214 -21.70 2.50 -26.09
N MET A 215 -21.61 2.75 -27.40
CA MET A 215 -21.10 1.74 -28.33
C MET A 215 -19.61 1.52 -28.11
N LYS A 216 -19.24 0.35 -27.57
CA LYS A 216 -17.84 -0.10 -27.58
C LYS A 216 -17.42 -0.30 -29.02
N ARG A 217 -16.50 0.54 -29.52
CA ARG A 217 -15.87 0.30 -30.81
C ARG A 217 -15.11 -1.02 -30.75
N LYS A 218 -15.27 -1.85 -31.77
CA LYS A 218 -14.51 -3.11 -31.89
C LYS A 218 -13.01 -2.77 -31.81
N SER A 219 -12.33 -3.40 -30.87
CA SER A 219 -10.89 -3.34 -30.76
C SER A 219 -10.26 -4.18 -31.86
N ILE A 220 -9.10 -3.77 -32.36
CA ILE A 220 -8.26 -4.58 -33.26
C ILE A 220 -7.91 -5.93 -32.59
N LEU A 221 -7.92 -5.97 -31.24
CA LEU A 221 -7.68 -7.17 -30.47
C LEU A 221 -8.85 -8.17 -30.51
N ASP A 222 -10.08 -7.72 -30.78
CA ASP A 222 -11.29 -8.53 -30.61
C ASP A 222 -11.26 -9.81 -31.48
N THR A 223 -10.69 -9.72 -32.68
CA THR A 223 -10.49 -10.85 -33.59
C THR A 223 -9.56 -11.92 -33.03
N TYR A 224 -8.62 -11.55 -32.16
CA TYR A 224 -7.58 -12.43 -31.61
C TYR A 224 -7.88 -12.88 -30.17
N ILE A 225 -8.98 -12.43 -29.56
CA ILE A 225 -9.29 -12.70 -28.14
C ILE A 225 -9.28 -14.20 -27.83
N SER A 226 -9.96 -15.03 -28.62
CA SER A 226 -10.04 -16.48 -28.37
C SER A 226 -8.67 -17.16 -28.41
N TYR A 227 -7.79 -16.75 -29.33
CA TYR A 227 -6.43 -17.27 -29.45
C TYR A 227 -5.53 -16.78 -28.31
N ILE A 228 -5.61 -15.49 -27.99
CA ILE A 228 -4.92 -14.89 -26.83
C ILE A 228 -5.35 -15.62 -25.56
N ASP A 229 -6.63 -15.96 -25.45
CA ASP A 229 -7.16 -16.58 -24.25
C ASP A 229 -6.58 -17.96 -23.98
N GLY A 230 -6.52 -18.82 -25.01
CA GLY A 230 -5.87 -20.13 -24.89
C GLY A 230 -4.36 -20.03 -24.61
N MET A 231 -3.69 -19.02 -25.17
CA MET A 231 -2.26 -18.79 -24.89
C MET A 231 -2.01 -18.33 -23.45
N ILE A 232 -2.89 -17.51 -22.88
CA ILE A 232 -2.83 -17.10 -21.48
C ILE A 232 -3.03 -18.30 -20.56
N ASP A 233 -3.96 -19.21 -20.89
CA ASP A 233 -4.23 -20.41 -20.10
C ASP A 233 -3.05 -21.39 -20.10
N LEU A 234 -2.28 -21.41 -21.20
CA LEU A 234 -1.00 -22.12 -21.30
C LEU A 234 0.18 -21.38 -20.63
N GLY A 235 -0.07 -20.25 -19.96
CA GLY A 235 0.94 -19.50 -19.21
C GLY A 235 1.88 -18.62 -20.05
N ALA A 236 1.50 -18.31 -21.29
CA ALA A 236 2.34 -17.52 -22.18
C ALA A 236 2.44 -16.03 -21.75
N THR A 237 3.62 -15.46 -21.99
CA THR A 237 3.92 -14.05 -21.68
C THR A 237 3.39 -13.11 -22.77
N SER A 238 3.22 -11.82 -22.44
CA SER A 238 2.72 -10.82 -23.39
C SER A 238 3.59 -10.67 -24.65
N THR A 239 4.89 -10.91 -24.55
CA THR A 239 5.85 -10.87 -25.67
C THR A 239 5.63 -12.05 -26.61
N GLN A 240 5.51 -13.26 -26.06
CA GLN A 240 5.22 -14.48 -26.83
C GLN A 240 3.87 -14.40 -27.54
N ILE A 241 2.85 -13.85 -26.88
CA ILE A 241 1.52 -13.63 -27.49
C ILE A 241 1.63 -12.64 -28.65
N LEU A 242 2.33 -11.51 -28.46
CA LEU A 242 2.51 -10.49 -29.49
C LEU A 242 3.21 -11.04 -30.73
N GLU A 243 4.28 -11.82 -30.56
CA GLU A 243 5.01 -12.42 -31.68
C GLU A 243 4.13 -13.34 -32.51
N LYS A 244 3.29 -14.17 -31.87
CA LYS A 244 2.40 -15.09 -32.58
C LYS A 244 1.26 -14.37 -33.30
N ILE A 245 0.61 -13.39 -32.66
CA ILE A 245 -0.50 -12.68 -33.31
C ILE A 245 0.00 -11.71 -34.40
N ARG A 246 1.24 -11.20 -34.30
CA ARG A 246 1.86 -10.42 -35.39
C ARG A 246 2.04 -11.26 -36.65
N LYS A 247 2.43 -12.53 -36.51
CA LYS A 247 2.48 -13.48 -37.65
C LYS A 247 1.09 -13.71 -38.29
N GLN A 248 0.02 -13.50 -37.53
CA GLN A 248 -1.38 -13.58 -37.99
C GLN A 248 -1.95 -12.21 -38.42
N GLY A 249 -1.10 -11.20 -38.62
CA GLY A 249 -1.50 -9.89 -39.14
C GLY A 249 -1.90 -8.84 -38.10
N TYR A 250 -1.61 -9.03 -36.82
CA TYR A 250 -1.91 -8.02 -35.79
C TYR A 250 -0.99 -6.78 -35.90
N ILE A 251 -1.59 -5.60 -36.09
CA ILE A 251 -0.87 -4.31 -36.26
C ILE A 251 -0.86 -3.47 -34.97
N GLY A 252 -1.53 -3.94 -33.90
CA GLY A 252 -1.68 -3.17 -32.67
C GLY A 252 -0.45 -3.16 -31.73
N SER A 253 -0.57 -2.39 -30.64
CA SER A 253 0.51 -2.20 -29.67
C SER A 253 0.60 -3.33 -28.63
N SER A 254 1.81 -3.56 -28.10
CA SER A 254 2.05 -4.50 -26.99
C SER A 254 1.29 -4.12 -25.70
N SER A 255 1.01 -2.83 -25.51
CA SER A 255 0.27 -2.31 -24.36
C SER A 255 -1.19 -2.74 -24.36
N THR A 256 -1.81 -2.92 -25.53
CA THR A 256 -3.20 -3.38 -25.66
C THR A 256 -3.37 -4.80 -25.12
N ILE A 257 -2.40 -5.68 -25.41
CA ILE A 257 -2.37 -7.07 -24.91
C ILE A 257 -2.14 -7.09 -23.40
N ARG A 258 -1.19 -6.30 -22.88
CA ARG A 258 -0.92 -6.20 -21.44
C ARG A 258 -2.14 -5.71 -20.66
N ASN A 259 -2.84 -4.71 -21.19
CA ASN A 259 -4.07 -4.20 -20.59
C ASN A 259 -5.18 -5.26 -20.58
N TYR A 260 -5.34 -6.00 -21.68
CA TYR A 260 -6.29 -7.11 -21.76
C TYR A 260 -5.97 -8.23 -20.75
N MET A 261 -4.71 -8.68 -20.68
CA MET A 261 -4.26 -9.67 -19.68
C MET A 261 -4.49 -9.20 -18.24
N SER A 262 -4.25 -7.91 -17.96
CA SER A 262 -4.49 -7.32 -16.63
C SER A 262 -5.98 -7.31 -16.28
N GLN A 263 -6.85 -6.89 -17.21
CA GLN A 263 -8.30 -6.90 -17.02
C GLN A 263 -8.82 -8.33 -16.78
N ARG A 264 -8.36 -9.30 -17.58
CA ARG A 264 -8.71 -10.72 -17.40
C ARG A 264 -8.27 -11.26 -16.05
N LYS A 265 -7.04 -10.97 -15.61
CA LYS A 265 -6.55 -11.35 -14.28
C LYS A 265 -7.38 -10.75 -13.15
N ASN A 266 -7.80 -9.49 -13.28
CA ASN A 266 -8.66 -8.84 -12.29
C ASN A 266 -10.04 -9.48 -12.23
N LEU A 267 -10.64 -9.83 -13.39
CA LEU A 267 -11.91 -10.55 -13.47
C LEU A 267 -11.81 -11.95 -12.85
N LEU A 268 -10.73 -12.69 -13.14
CA LEU A 268 -10.48 -14.00 -12.53
C LEU A 268 -10.24 -13.91 -11.03
N THR A 269 -9.51 -12.90 -10.55
CA THR A 269 -9.28 -12.67 -9.11
C THR A 269 -10.56 -12.27 -8.39
N TYR A 270 -11.41 -11.44 -9.03
CA TYR A 270 -12.73 -11.07 -8.54
C TYR A 270 -13.67 -12.28 -8.47
N ASN A 271 -13.69 -13.10 -9.51
CA ASN A 271 -14.46 -14.33 -9.56
C ASN A 271 -13.94 -15.37 -8.56
N HIS A 272 -12.63 -15.49 -8.33
CA HIS A 272 -12.06 -16.35 -7.29
C HIS A 272 -12.41 -15.88 -5.88
N LYS A 273 -12.35 -14.57 -5.59
CA LYS A 273 -12.80 -14.04 -4.29
C LYS A 273 -14.28 -14.33 -4.02
N ASN A 274 -15.11 -14.28 -5.05
CA ASN A 274 -16.54 -14.56 -4.94
C ASN A 274 -16.89 -16.06 -5.00
N ASN A 275 -16.07 -16.89 -5.66
CA ASN A 275 -16.22 -18.35 -5.73
C ASN A 275 -15.46 -19.10 -4.62
N SER A 276 -14.69 -18.42 -3.75
CA SER A 276 -14.05 -19.01 -2.57
C SER A 276 -15.03 -19.57 -1.53
N TYR A 277 -16.34 -19.46 -1.77
CA TYR A 277 -17.39 -20.15 -1.04
C TYR A 277 -17.70 -21.56 -1.57
N ASN A 278 -17.10 -21.98 -2.70
CA ASN A 278 -17.33 -23.30 -3.29
C ASN A 278 -16.01 -24.07 -3.47
N LYS A 279 -15.90 -25.19 -2.73
CA LYS A 279 -15.05 -26.37 -2.97
C LYS A 279 -13.56 -26.12 -3.27
N THR A 280 -12.79 -25.82 -2.23
CA THR A 280 -11.45 -26.41 -2.07
C THR A 280 -11.21 -26.60 -0.57
N ASP A 281 -10.84 -27.80 -0.14
CA ASP A 281 -10.42 -28.13 1.23
C ASP A 281 -9.10 -27.45 1.64
N HIS A 282 -8.65 -26.48 0.85
CA HIS A 282 -7.42 -25.75 1.05
C HIS A 282 -7.69 -24.26 1.15
N MET A 283 -6.97 -23.60 2.04
CA MET A 283 -6.95 -22.17 2.24
C MET A 283 -5.66 -21.57 1.68
N LEU A 284 -5.80 -20.45 0.99
CA LEU A 284 -4.67 -19.69 0.45
C LEU A 284 -4.26 -18.58 1.40
N ILE A 285 -3.00 -18.57 1.81
CA ILE A 285 -2.40 -17.53 2.64
C ILE A 285 -1.40 -16.74 1.83
N GLU A 286 -1.54 -15.41 1.83
CA GLU A 286 -0.56 -14.53 1.20
C GLU A 286 0.75 -14.50 1.98
N ARG A 287 1.88 -14.66 1.28
CA ARG A 287 3.24 -14.53 1.86
C ARG A 287 3.42 -13.23 2.65
N LYS A 288 2.82 -12.13 2.16
CA LYS A 288 2.90 -10.81 2.80
C LYS A 288 2.32 -10.82 4.22
N SER A 289 1.30 -11.64 4.49
CA SER A 289 0.69 -11.76 5.81
C SER A 289 1.63 -12.49 6.78
N LEU A 290 2.33 -13.52 6.33
CA LEU A 290 3.35 -14.21 7.14
C LEU A 290 4.56 -13.31 7.42
N ILE A 291 5.09 -12.63 6.40
CA ILE A 291 6.21 -11.69 6.59
C ILE A 291 5.86 -10.57 7.59
N LYS A 292 4.60 -10.14 7.68
CA LYS A 292 4.17 -9.12 8.65
C LYS A 292 4.30 -9.57 10.11
N LEU A 293 4.30 -10.87 10.40
CA LEU A 293 4.51 -11.39 11.76
C LEU A 293 5.91 -11.09 12.30
N LEU A 294 6.89 -10.90 11.41
CA LEU A 294 8.22 -10.41 11.81
C LEU A 294 8.18 -9.03 12.45
N PHE A 295 7.13 -8.24 12.26
CA PHE A 295 7.04 -6.85 12.72
C PHE A 295 5.87 -6.57 13.66
N ASN A 296 4.78 -7.32 13.52
CA ASN A 296 3.51 -7.04 14.20
C ASN A 296 2.98 -8.30 14.91
N PRO A 297 2.30 -8.13 16.06
CA PRO A 297 1.55 -9.23 16.67
C PRO A 297 0.44 -9.71 15.73
N ILE A 298 0.02 -10.96 15.93
CA ILE A 298 -0.98 -11.62 15.08
C ILE A 298 -2.30 -10.84 14.99
N ASP A 299 -2.73 -10.20 16.09
CA ASP A 299 -4.00 -9.46 16.18
C ASP A 299 -4.10 -8.29 15.18
N LYS A 300 -2.96 -7.76 14.74
CA LYS A 300 -2.91 -6.66 13.76
C LYS A 300 -2.93 -7.15 12.30
N ILE A 301 -2.92 -8.47 12.06
CA ILE A 301 -2.83 -9.05 10.73
C ILE A 301 -4.18 -9.60 10.30
N LYS A 302 -4.87 -8.85 9.44
CA LYS A 302 -6.17 -9.26 8.88
C LYS A 302 -6.05 -10.59 8.12
N GLY A 303 -6.93 -11.53 8.43
CA GLY A 303 -7.05 -12.82 7.73
C GLY A 303 -6.10 -13.92 8.22
N LEU A 304 -5.35 -13.69 9.30
CA LEU A 304 -4.51 -14.71 9.94
C LEU A 304 -5.00 -14.94 11.37
N THR A 305 -5.55 -16.12 11.65
CA THR A 305 -5.97 -16.52 13.01
C THR A 305 -4.92 -17.43 13.66
N PRO A 306 -4.89 -17.55 15.00
CA PRO A 306 -3.94 -18.43 15.69
C PRO A 306 -4.02 -19.89 15.21
N MET A 307 -5.23 -20.41 14.98
CA MET A 307 -5.45 -21.77 14.47
C MET A 307 -4.80 -21.98 13.09
N ILE A 308 -4.88 -20.96 12.22
CA ILE A 308 -4.26 -20.99 10.91
C ILE A 308 -2.74 -20.97 11.04
N LEU A 309 -2.22 -20.11 11.91
CA LEU A 309 -0.78 -19.97 12.14
C LEU A 309 -0.16 -21.27 12.68
N ASN A 310 -0.84 -22.00 13.55
CA ASN A 310 -0.39 -23.32 14.01
C ASN A 310 -0.22 -24.30 12.86
N LYS A 311 -1.18 -24.36 11.93
CA LYS A 311 -1.04 -25.19 10.71
C LYS A 311 0.11 -24.74 9.81
N VAL A 312 0.38 -23.43 9.73
CA VAL A 312 1.56 -22.92 9.03
C VAL A 312 2.83 -23.44 9.70
N TYR A 313 2.88 -23.43 11.04
CA TYR A 313 4.04 -23.90 11.80
C TYR A 313 4.25 -25.41 11.70
N GLU A 314 3.18 -26.20 11.69
CA GLU A 314 3.26 -27.65 11.43
C GLU A 314 3.83 -27.94 10.03
N LYS A 315 3.35 -27.21 9.02
CA LYS A 315 3.79 -27.40 7.64
C LYS A 315 5.19 -26.83 7.35
N PHE A 316 5.56 -25.75 8.04
CA PHE A 316 6.84 -25.06 7.87
C PHE A 316 7.52 -24.82 9.22
N PRO A 317 8.13 -25.85 9.84
CA PRO A 317 8.79 -25.73 11.14
C PRO A 317 9.90 -24.67 11.16
N VAL A 318 10.66 -24.54 10.06
CA VAL A 318 11.72 -23.53 9.91
C VAL A 318 11.16 -22.10 10.05
N TYR A 319 9.95 -21.85 9.56
CA TYR A 319 9.31 -20.54 9.71
C TYR A 319 8.98 -20.23 11.17
N LYS A 320 8.54 -21.23 11.94
CA LYS A 320 8.31 -21.08 13.38
C LYS A 320 9.59 -20.67 14.10
N GLU A 321 10.69 -21.40 13.85
CA GLU A 321 11.99 -21.08 14.47
C GLU A 321 12.46 -19.66 14.16
N ILE A 322 12.23 -19.17 12.94
CA ILE A 322 12.58 -17.78 12.58
C ILE A 322 11.75 -16.78 13.39
N ILE A 323 10.44 -17.00 13.52
CA ILE A 323 9.58 -16.12 14.31
C ILE A 323 9.99 -16.16 15.79
N ASP A 324 10.29 -17.33 16.32
CA ASP A 324 10.73 -17.53 17.70
C ASP A 324 12.05 -16.82 17.96
N ILE A 325 13.04 -16.94 17.07
CA ILE A 325 14.32 -16.21 17.18
C ILE A 325 14.13 -14.69 17.21
N VAL A 326 13.26 -14.15 16.36
CA VAL A 326 12.96 -12.71 16.35
C VAL A 326 12.25 -12.28 17.64
N SER A 327 11.34 -13.11 18.14
CA SER A 327 10.66 -12.87 19.41
C SER A 327 11.63 -12.91 20.58
N ASP A 328 12.50 -13.92 20.66
CA ASP A 328 13.53 -14.08 21.68
C ASP A 328 14.53 -12.92 21.65
N PHE A 329 14.90 -12.43 20.48
CA PHE A 329 15.79 -11.28 20.38
C PHE A 329 15.13 -10.01 20.93
N ARG A 330 13.81 -9.83 20.71
CA ARG A 330 13.06 -8.70 21.27
C ARG A 330 12.97 -8.77 22.79
N THR A 331 12.74 -9.94 23.35
CA THR A 331 12.67 -10.12 24.81
C THR A 331 14.06 -9.92 25.42
N LEU A 332 15.10 -10.41 24.75
CA LEU A 332 16.49 -10.24 25.15
C LEU A 332 16.91 -8.77 25.23
N LEU A 333 16.57 -7.97 24.21
CA LEU A 333 16.84 -6.52 24.22
C LEU A 333 16.07 -5.75 25.31
N LYS A 334 15.02 -6.34 25.93
CA LYS A 334 14.24 -5.73 27.02
C LYS A 334 14.70 -6.17 28.41
N ASN A 335 15.14 -7.42 28.56
CA ASN A 335 15.33 -8.05 29.86
C ASN A 335 16.68 -7.75 30.52
N LYS A 336 17.54 -6.91 29.92
CA LYS A 336 18.85 -6.47 30.44
C LYS A 336 19.87 -7.56 30.81
N ILE A 337 19.61 -8.83 30.44
CA ILE A 337 20.52 -9.96 30.71
C ILE A 337 21.40 -10.21 29.48
N SER A 338 22.63 -9.70 29.48
CA SER A 338 23.57 -9.81 28.35
C SER A 338 24.12 -11.21 28.12
N GLU A 339 24.17 -12.06 29.16
CA GLU A 339 24.72 -13.43 29.08
C GLU A 339 23.87 -14.34 28.17
N LYS A 340 22.58 -14.06 28.05
CA LYS A 340 21.68 -14.81 27.16
C LYS A 340 21.94 -14.55 25.67
N LEU A 341 22.72 -13.51 25.33
CA LEU A 341 23.04 -13.16 23.94
C LEU A 341 23.87 -14.25 23.26
N ASP A 342 24.86 -14.80 23.95
CA ASP A 342 25.75 -15.80 23.37
C ASP A 342 24.97 -17.11 23.08
N ASN A 343 24.05 -17.49 23.97
CA ASN A 343 23.12 -18.61 23.75
C ASN A 343 22.18 -18.35 22.56
N TRP A 344 21.64 -17.13 22.44
CA TRP A 344 20.78 -16.75 21.32
C TRP A 344 21.55 -16.79 19.99
N LEU A 345 22.80 -16.31 19.96
CA LEU A 345 23.65 -16.36 18.77
C LEU A 345 23.91 -17.79 18.31
N ASN A 346 24.20 -18.71 19.24
CA ASN A 346 24.41 -20.13 18.92
C ASN A 346 23.13 -20.79 18.40
N ARG A 347 21.98 -20.55 19.05
CA ARG A 347 20.68 -21.05 18.56
C ARG A 347 20.39 -20.54 17.15
N ALA A 348 20.64 -19.25 16.90
CA ALA A 348 20.37 -18.64 15.61
C ALA A 348 21.31 -19.11 14.50
N SER A 349 22.59 -19.37 14.80
CA SER A 349 23.51 -19.95 13.82
C SER A 349 23.14 -21.38 13.44
N ASN A 350 22.59 -22.16 14.37
CA ASN A 350 22.20 -23.56 14.14
C ASN A 350 21.03 -23.71 13.16
N LEU A 351 20.31 -22.64 12.83
CA LEU A 351 19.31 -22.69 11.75
C LEU A 351 19.93 -22.84 10.36
N ASN A 352 21.24 -22.61 10.21
CA ASN A 352 21.96 -22.71 8.93
C ASN A 352 21.36 -21.83 7.82
N ILE A 353 20.79 -20.67 8.18
CA ILE A 353 20.22 -19.69 7.25
C ILE A 353 21.28 -18.62 6.93
N GLY A 354 21.70 -18.53 5.67
CA GLY A 354 22.77 -17.61 5.24
C GLY A 354 22.50 -16.14 5.57
N GLU A 355 21.26 -15.68 5.41
CA GLU A 355 20.85 -14.32 5.77
C GLU A 355 20.98 -14.06 7.28
N ILE A 356 20.58 -15.01 8.13
CA ILE A 356 20.69 -14.87 9.59
C ILE A 356 22.16 -14.95 10.03
N ASN A 357 22.96 -15.84 9.42
CA ASN A 357 24.41 -15.91 9.68
C ASN A 357 25.12 -14.60 9.31
N SER A 358 24.69 -13.93 8.24
CA SER A 358 25.20 -12.61 7.87
C SER A 358 24.89 -11.56 8.94
N PHE A 359 23.67 -11.58 9.50
CA PHE A 359 23.32 -10.73 10.64
C PHE A 359 24.17 -11.03 11.88
N ILE A 360 24.36 -12.30 12.22
CA ILE A 360 25.19 -12.75 13.35
C ILE A 360 26.63 -12.26 13.19
N ASN A 361 27.21 -12.38 12.00
CA ASN A 361 28.55 -11.87 11.70
C ASN A 361 28.64 -10.34 11.90
N GLY A 362 27.57 -9.61 11.59
CA GLY A 362 27.45 -8.19 11.89
C GLY A 362 27.47 -7.90 13.39
N ILE A 363 26.70 -8.65 14.19
CA ILE A 363 26.70 -8.52 15.66
C ILE A 363 28.09 -8.84 16.23
N LYS A 364 28.71 -9.93 15.80
CA LYS A 364 30.01 -10.39 16.34
C LYS A 364 31.11 -9.35 16.19
N ARG A 365 31.10 -8.57 15.09
CA ARG A 365 32.07 -7.47 14.87
C ARG A 365 31.95 -6.33 15.88
N ASP A 366 30.79 -6.18 16.52
CA ASP A 366 30.48 -5.07 17.42
C ASP A 366 29.81 -5.56 18.72
N ILE A 367 30.25 -6.74 19.18
CA ILE A 367 29.57 -7.49 20.24
C ILE A 367 29.50 -6.70 21.55
N ASN A 368 30.53 -5.92 21.87
CA ASN A 368 30.59 -5.12 23.09
C ASN A 368 29.50 -4.04 23.08
N ALA A 369 29.33 -3.32 21.96
CA ALA A 369 28.29 -2.30 21.86
C ALA A 369 26.87 -2.90 21.86
N VAL A 370 26.70 -4.12 21.33
CA VAL A 370 25.44 -4.87 21.40
C VAL A 370 25.13 -5.35 22.82
N LYS A 371 26.13 -5.87 23.56
CA LYS A 371 25.98 -6.22 24.98
C LYS A 371 25.61 -4.99 25.80
N ASN A 372 26.26 -3.85 25.54
CA ASN A 372 25.92 -2.59 26.18
C ASN A 372 24.51 -2.11 25.83
N ALA A 373 24.02 -2.33 24.60
CA ALA A 373 22.64 -2.04 24.22
C ALA A 373 21.60 -2.82 25.04
N ILE A 374 21.95 -4.01 25.54
CA ILE A 374 21.08 -4.80 26.40
C ILE A 374 21.13 -4.25 27.83
N ILE A 375 22.32 -3.94 28.34
CA ILE A 375 22.55 -3.52 29.72
C ILE A 375 22.00 -2.11 30.00
N TYR A 376 22.33 -1.15 29.14
CA TYR A 376 22.03 0.26 29.32
C TYR A 376 20.77 0.68 28.57
N ASP A 377 20.00 1.62 29.12
CA ASP A 377 18.74 2.10 28.54
C ASP A 377 18.88 3.14 27.42
N TYR A 378 20.11 3.59 27.16
CA TYR A 378 20.40 4.59 26.15
C TYR A 378 20.12 4.05 24.74
N ASN A 379 19.50 4.89 23.91
CA ASN A 379 19.16 4.56 22.53
C ASN A 379 19.32 5.79 21.63
N ASN A 380 19.35 5.57 20.32
CA ASN A 380 19.62 6.62 19.34
C ASN A 380 18.35 7.39 18.91
N GLY A 381 17.21 7.17 19.58
CA GLY A 381 15.92 7.78 19.22
C GLY A 381 15.95 9.31 19.29
N LEU A 382 16.70 9.88 20.24
CA LEU A 382 16.93 11.34 20.34
C LEU A 382 17.63 11.88 19.09
N ALA A 383 18.61 11.15 18.57
CA ALA A 383 19.31 11.51 17.35
C ALA A 383 18.41 11.41 16.13
N GLU A 384 17.60 10.36 16.01
CA GLU A 384 16.64 10.24 14.91
C GLU A 384 15.61 11.38 14.93
N GLY A 385 15.08 11.73 16.10
CA GLY A 385 14.17 12.85 16.29
C GLY A 385 14.79 14.18 15.85
N SER A 386 16.01 14.45 16.28
CA SER A 386 16.77 15.65 15.90
C SER A 386 17.11 15.69 14.40
N VAL A 387 17.46 14.55 13.81
CA VAL A 387 17.67 14.42 12.36
C VAL A 387 16.38 14.72 11.59
N ASN A 388 15.23 14.28 12.10
CA ASN A 388 13.93 14.60 11.49
C ASN A 388 13.60 16.10 11.59
N LYS A 389 13.86 16.74 12.73
CA LYS A 389 13.75 18.21 12.90
C LYS A 389 14.66 18.95 11.91
N LEU A 390 15.91 18.49 11.76
CA LEU A 390 16.87 19.03 10.79
C LEU A 390 16.33 18.90 9.35
N LYS A 391 15.77 17.75 8.97
CA LYS A 391 15.15 17.56 7.65
C LYS A 391 13.99 18.52 7.41
N VAL A 392 13.19 18.81 8.44
CA VAL A 392 12.10 19.81 8.34
C VAL A 392 12.68 21.21 8.12
N ILE A 393 13.69 21.62 8.89
CA ILE A 393 14.34 22.93 8.71
C ILE A 393 14.92 23.05 7.30
N LYS A 394 15.60 22.02 6.79
CA LYS A 394 16.10 21.99 5.40
C LYS A 394 14.99 22.20 4.37
N ARG A 395 13.82 21.59 4.55
CA ARG A 395 12.65 21.76 3.67
C ARG A 395 12.09 23.17 3.73
N ILE A 396 11.99 23.76 4.93
CA ILE A 396 11.56 25.15 5.13
C ILE A 396 12.51 26.12 4.42
N MET A 397 13.81 25.80 4.39
CA MET A 397 14.83 26.60 3.70
C MET A 397 14.92 26.30 2.20
N TYR A 398 13.97 25.55 1.64
CA TYR A 398 13.89 25.20 0.21
C TYR A 398 15.19 24.58 -0.35
N GLY A 399 15.95 23.87 0.49
CA GLY A 399 17.23 23.28 0.10
C GLY A 399 18.37 24.29 -0.15
N ARG A 400 18.15 25.60 0.04
CA ARG A 400 19.13 26.67 -0.21
C ARG A 400 20.04 26.96 0.98
N CYS A 401 20.35 25.93 1.76
CA CYS A 401 21.09 26.09 3.00
C CYS A 401 22.46 25.42 2.90
N SER A 402 23.52 26.22 2.91
CA SER A 402 24.88 25.71 3.11
C SER A 402 24.98 25.03 4.47
N PHE A 403 25.94 24.12 4.66
CA PHE A 403 26.10 23.45 5.94
C PHE A 403 26.31 24.43 7.09
N ALA A 404 27.14 25.46 6.89
CA ALA A 404 27.40 26.48 7.89
C ALA A 404 26.12 27.20 8.32
N LEU A 405 25.28 27.61 7.36
CA LEU A 405 24.01 28.27 7.64
C LEU A 405 23.04 27.34 8.38
N LEU A 406 22.99 26.07 8.01
CA LEU A 406 22.14 25.08 8.66
C LEU A 406 22.57 24.86 10.11
N ARG A 407 23.89 24.75 10.32
CA ARG A 407 24.50 24.60 11.63
C ARG A 407 24.18 25.77 12.53
N SER A 408 24.47 26.99 12.10
CA SER A 408 24.16 28.19 12.87
C SER A 408 22.67 28.30 13.18
N LYS A 409 21.78 28.02 12.21
CA LYS A 409 20.34 28.08 12.45
C LYS A 409 19.86 27.05 13.47
N ILE A 410 20.36 25.82 13.42
CA ILE A 410 19.96 24.77 14.37
C ILE A 410 20.45 25.12 15.77
N LEU A 411 21.72 25.49 15.92
CA LEU A 411 22.28 25.84 17.22
C LEU A 411 21.59 27.07 17.82
N ASN A 412 21.27 28.09 17.01
CA ASN A 412 20.48 29.24 17.48
C ASN A 412 19.06 28.85 17.89
N LEU A 413 18.40 27.95 17.15
CA LEU A 413 17.06 27.47 17.52
C LEU A 413 17.06 26.62 18.80
N GLU A 414 18.14 25.91 19.10
CA GLU A 414 18.29 25.26 20.40
C GLU A 414 18.54 26.31 21.49
N TYR A 415 19.42 27.28 21.26
CA TYR A 415 19.70 28.35 22.21
C TYR A 415 18.43 29.12 22.62
N LEU A 416 17.62 29.57 21.64
CA LEU A 416 16.38 30.33 21.87
C LEU A 416 15.25 29.55 22.54
N LYS A 417 15.33 28.21 22.54
CA LYS A 417 14.29 27.37 23.18
C LYS A 417 14.53 27.19 24.67
N PHE A 418 15.77 27.41 25.11
CA PHE A 418 16.26 26.98 26.41
C PHE A 418 16.93 28.09 27.21
N ASN A 419 17.07 29.27 26.60
CA ASN A 419 17.29 30.57 27.21
C ASN A 419 16.15 31.48 26.76
#